data_AF-A0A846SZ32-F1
#
_entry.id   AF-A0A846SZ32-F1
#
_cell.length_a   1.000
_cell.length_b   1.000
_cell.length_c   1.000
_cell.angle_alpha   90.00
_cell.angle_beta   90.00
_cell.angle_gamma   90.00
#
_symmetry.space_group_name_H-M   'P 1'
#
loop_
_entity.id
_entity.type
_entity.pdbx_description
1 polymer ?
#
loop_
_entity_poly.entity_id
_entity_poly.type
_entity_poly.pdbx_seq_one_letter_code
_entity_poly.pdbx_strand_id
1 'polypeptide(L)' 'MLQGRSQFGSMNAFGVVVNDHQILVVGEAPAATMQRIATSIRFDSEADKP' A
#
# COMPACT_ATOMS: atom_id res chain seq x y z
N MET A 1 2.81 -11.83 -4.52
CA MET A 1 1.84 -10.91 -3.85
C MET A 1 1.34 -9.90 -4.86
N LEU A 2 0.22 -9.22 -4.59
CA LEU A 2 -0.34 -8.20 -5.48
C LEU A 2 0.63 -7.01 -5.62
N GLN A 3 0.93 -6.60 -6.85
CA GLN A 3 1.65 -5.35 -7.15
C GLN A 3 0.83 -4.54 -8.16
N GLY A 4 0.63 -3.26 -7.88
CA GLY A 4 -0.27 -2.40 -8.64
C GLY A 4 -1.73 -2.46 -8.16
N ARG A 5 -2.66 -2.11 -9.04
CA ARG A 5 -4.09 -1.90 -8.71
C ARG A 5 -4.88 -3.21 -8.74
N SER A 6 -5.82 -3.36 -7.82
CA SER A 6 -6.88 -4.38 -7.85
C SER A 6 -8.20 -3.77 -7.38
N GLN A 7 -9.33 -4.37 -7.77
CA GLN A 7 -10.66 -3.91 -7.39
C GLN A 7 -11.58 -5.10 -7.16
N PHE A 8 -12.43 -4.99 -6.13
CA PHE A 8 -13.51 -5.92 -5.87
C PHE A 8 -14.76 -5.13 -5.44
N GLY A 9 -15.74 -5.01 -6.34
CA GLY A 9 -16.90 -4.13 -6.14
C GLY A 9 -16.49 -2.65 -6.01
N SER A 10 -16.97 -1.98 -4.95
CA SER A 10 -16.60 -0.61 -4.56
C SER A 10 -15.20 -0.51 -3.96
N MET A 11 -14.63 -1.63 -3.53
CA MET A 11 -13.36 -1.68 -2.82
C MET A 11 -12.19 -1.63 -3.81
N ASN A 12 -11.27 -0.69 -3.61
CA ASN A 12 -10.01 -0.62 -4.36
C ASN A 12 -8.86 -1.11 -3.48
N ALA A 13 -7.87 -1.71 -4.12
CA ALA A 13 -6.62 -2.12 -3.49
C ALA A 13 -5.41 -1.68 -4.33
N PHE A 14 -4.31 -1.38 -3.64
CA PHE A 14 -3.03 -1.12 -4.26
C PHE A 14 -1.91 -1.83 -3.50
N GLY A 15 -1.14 -2.66 -4.20
CA GLY A 15 0.01 -3.36 -3.66
C GLY A 15 1.34 -2.75 -4.13
N VAL A 16 2.29 -2.60 -3.22
CA VAL A 16 3.67 -2.16 -3.53
C VAL A 16 4.64 -2.83 -2.57
N VAL A 17 5.89 -3.01 -2.99
CA VAL A 17 6.97 -3.47 -2.12
C VAL A 17 7.86 -2.27 -1.78
N VAL A 18 8.14 -2.08 -0.49
CA VAL A 18 9.00 -1.00 0.03
C VAL A 18 10.00 -1.65 1.00
N ASN A 19 11.30 -1.55 0.72
CA ASN A 19 12.37 -2.15 1.54
C ASN A 19 12.10 -3.62 1.88
N ASP A 20 11.79 -4.46 0.88
CA ASP A 20 11.44 -5.88 1.05
C ASP A 20 10.16 -6.17 1.87
N HIS A 21 9.40 -5.15 2.26
CA HIS A 21 8.10 -5.29 2.89
C HIS A 21 6.98 -5.12 1.85
N GLN A 22 6.06 -6.09 1.79
CA GLN A 22 4.85 -5.90 1.02
C GLN A 22 3.88 -4.99 1.79
N ILE A 23 3.51 -3.90 1.14
CA ILE A 23 2.43 -3.02 1.55
C ILE A 23 1.20 -3.33 0.69
N LEU A 24 0.05 -3.50 1.33
CA LEU A 24 -1.24 -3.66 0.67
C LEU A 24 -2.24 -2.69 1.29
N VAL A 25 -2.65 -1.69 0.52
CA VAL A 25 -3.66 -0.72 0.94
C VAL A 25 -5.00 -1.14 0.32
N VAL A 26 -6.05 -1.26 1.14
CA VAL A 26 -7.39 -1.68 0.71
C VAL A 26 -8.44 -0.76 1.32
N GLY A 27 -9.42 -0.31 0.54
CA GLY A 27 -10.58 0.41 1.07
C GLY A 27 -11.53 0.95 0.00
N GLU A 28 -12.66 1.50 0.45
CA GLU A 28 -13.65 2.16 -0.39
C GLU A 28 -13.26 3.62 -0.65
N ALA A 29 -12.30 3.82 -1.54
CA ALA A 29 -11.97 5.14 -2.09
C ALA A 29 -11.44 4.97 -3.52
N PRO A 30 -11.28 6.06 -4.30
CA PRO A 30 -10.69 5.97 -5.64
C PRO A 30 -9.33 5.28 -5.63
N ALA A 31 -9.04 4.48 -6.65
CA ALA A 31 -7.76 3.77 -6.76
C ALA A 31 -6.54 4.71 -6.73
N ALA A 32 -6.68 5.95 -7.21
CA ALA A 32 -5.62 6.96 -7.11
C ALA A 32 -5.30 7.34 -5.66
N THR A 33 -6.30 7.34 -4.77
CA THR A 33 -6.11 7.53 -3.33
C THR A 33 -5.36 6.37 -2.72
N MET A 34 -5.74 5.12 -3.07
CA MET A 34 -5.05 3.91 -2.60
C MET A 34 -3.58 3.92 -2.99
N GLN A 35 -3.29 4.26 -4.25
CA GLN A 35 -1.92 4.41 -4.74
C GLN A 35 -1.18 5.50 -3.97
N ARG A 36 -1.78 6.69 -3.78
CA ARG A 36 -1.16 7.79 -3.03
C ARG A 36 -0.80 7.37 -1.60
N ILE A 37 -1.71 6.70 -0.89
CA ILE A 37 -1.45 6.18 0.46
C ILE A 37 -0.30 5.17 0.42
N ALA A 38 -0.37 4.17 -0.47
CA ALA A 38 0.65 3.12 -0.57
C ALA A 38 2.04 3.69 -0.84
N THR A 39 2.16 4.69 -1.73
CA THR A 39 3.43 5.35 -2.05
C THR A 39 3.92 6.33 -1.00
N SER A 40 3.07 6.73 -0.06
CA SER A 40 3.45 7.62 1.05
C SER A 40 4.01 6.87 2.26
N ILE A 41 3.76 5.56 2.35
CA ILE A 41 4.28 4.72 3.43
C ILE A 41 5.79 4.62 3.29
N ARG A 42 6.49 5.01 4.36
CA ARG A 42 7.93 4.91 4.49
C ARG A 42 8.26 3.97 5.64
N PHE A 43 9.31 3.19 5.45
CA PHE A 43 9.90 2.43 6.52
C PHE A 43 10.63 3.39 7.46
N ASP A 44 10.23 3.43 8.72
CA ASP A 44 10.97 4.15 9.75
C ASP A 44 12.03 3.22 10.33
N SER A 45 13.30 3.52 10.05
CA SER A 45 14.43 2.70 10.49
C SER A 45 14.79 2.94 11.96
N GLU A 46 14.32 4.02 12.60
CA GLU A 46 14.59 4.30 14.01
C GLU A 46 13.72 3.45 14.95
N ALA A 47 12.53 3.03 14.49
CA ALA A 47 11.64 2.14 15.22
C ALA A 47 12.16 0.68 15.31
N ASP A 48 13.18 0.32 14.52
CA ASP A 48 13.80 -1.01 14.49
C ASP A 48 15.05 -1.11 15.39
N LYS A 49 15.36 -0.06 16.16
CA LYS A 49 16.47 -0.11 17.12
C LYS A 49 16.10 -1.02 18.30
N PRO A 50 16.91 -2.04 18.63
CA PRO A 50 16.64 -2.99 19.70
C PRO A 50 16.69 -2.37 21.11
#